data_AF-A0A1Y1VXS4-F1
#
_entry.id   AF-A0A1Y1VXS4-F1
#
_cell.length_a   1.000
_cell.length_b   1.000
_cell.length_c   1.000
_cell.angle_alpha   90.00
_cell.angle_beta   90.00
_cell.angle_gamma   90.00
#
_symmetry.space_group_name_H-M   'P 1'
#
loop_
_entity.id
_entity.type
_entity.pdbx_description
1 polymer ?
#
loop_
_entity_poly.entity_id
_entity_poly.type
_entity_poly.pdbx_seq_one_letter_code
_entity_poly.pdbx_strand_id
1 'polypeptide(L)'
;MIVELRLDNDPDLARYLDKGVDPVFDRTLQKLGMLARRRARVIIELLLVWRKATIDSTDEFPLDGSLASAYSAGKQAMSMPSLTSRAHSIARDRRSLASVYILCRALVAVVGQLESTHLEGDLGDRLEELVFRQVREVNPANLRRSQNRRDIQDLYVELIGKISEVRFASMSDRFIAELERDPDGQRGERRADCHSAAEHAVIEIAGVSD
;
A
#
# COMPACT_ATOMS: atom_id res chain seq x y z
N MET A 1 5.83 13.18 27.88
CA MET A 1 5.78 11.73 28.12
C MET A 1 4.46 11.03 27.74
N ILE A 2 3.28 11.34 28.32
CA ILE A 2 2.03 10.60 27.98
C ILE A 2 1.54 10.86 26.54
N VAL A 3 1.77 12.05 25.99
CA VAL A 3 1.36 12.41 24.61
C VAL A 3 2.30 11.79 23.56
N GLU A 4 3.59 11.65 23.87
CA GLU A 4 4.59 11.03 22.97
C GLU A 4 4.28 9.55 22.72
N LEU A 5 3.84 8.81 23.75
CA LEU A 5 3.44 7.40 23.65
C LEU A 5 2.18 7.16 22.78
N ARG A 6 1.29 8.15 22.61
CA ARG A 6 0.05 8.00 21.83
C ARG A 6 0.24 8.28 20.33
N LEU A 7 1.28 9.03 19.98
CA LEU A 7 1.64 9.30 18.57
C LEU A 7 2.35 8.09 17.94
N ASP A 8 3.02 7.27 18.75
CA ASP A 8 3.77 6.11 18.25
C ASP A 8 2.92 4.85 18.02
N ASN A 9 1.69 4.81 18.54
CA ASN A 9 0.78 3.69 18.30
C ASN A 9 0.04 3.87 16.96
N ASP A 10 0.34 3.01 16.00
CA ASP A 10 -0.42 2.91 14.76
C ASP A 10 -1.89 2.55 15.04
N PRO A 11 -2.86 3.24 14.43
CA PRO A 11 -4.26 2.83 14.54
C PRO A 11 -4.43 1.47 13.86
N ASP A 12 -5.18 0.57 14.48
CA ASP A 12 -5.58 -0.69 13.86
C ASP A 12 -6.48 -0.40 12.64
N LEU A 13 -5.93 -0.53 11.44
CA LEU A 13 -6.64 -0.23 10.20
C LEU A 13 -7.74 -1.24 9.92
N ALA A 14 -7.52 -2.52 10.23
CA ALA A 14 -8.50 -3.57 10.00
C ALA A 14 -9.81 -3.27 10.75
N ARG A 15 -9.72 -2.75 11.97
CA ARG A 15 -10.90 -2.35 12.75
C ARG A 15 -11.82 -1.34 12.03
N TYR A 16 -11.31 -0.53 11.11
CA TYR A 16 -12.09 0.49 10.41
C TYR A 16 -12.32 0.19 8.93
N LEU A 17 -11.36 -0.47 8.30
CA LEU A 17 -11.32 -0.64 6.86
C LEU A 17 -11.54 -2.08 6.43
N ASP A 18 -11.54 -3.07 7.34
CA ASP A 18 -11.68 -4.48 6.98
C ASP A 18 -13.07 -4.81 6.40
N LYS A 19 -13.18 -5.97 5.75
CA LYS A 19 -14.38 -6.39 5.04
C LYS A 19 -15.51 -6.61 6.02
N GLY A 20 -16.68 -6.06 5.72
CA GLY A 20 -17.87 -6.12 6.58
C GLY A 20 -17.93 -5.03 7.65
N VAL A 21 -16.87 -4.24 7.85
CA VAL A 21 -16.88 -3.12 8.80
C VAL A 21 -17.74 -1.97 8.28
N ASP A 22 -17.57 -1.60 7.01
CA ASP A 22 -18.40 -0.61 6.33
C ASP A 22 -19.06 -1.23 5.08
N PRO A 23 -20.35 -1.65 5.20
CA PRO A 23 -21.09 -2.21 4.08
C PRO A 23 -21.30 -1.25 2.91
N VAL A 24 -21.30 0.06 3.13
CA VAL A 24 -21.45 1.06 2.07
C VAL A 24 -20.17 1.12 1.25
N PHE A 25 -19.03 1.17 1.93
CA PHE A 25 -17.72 1.13 1.29
C PHE A 25 -17.52 -0.18 0.51
N ASP A 26 -17.83 -1.32 1.13
CA ASP A 26 -17.72 -2.63 0.46
C ASP A 26 -18.59 -2.74 -0.79
N ARG A 27 -19.84 -2.26 -0.73
CA ARG A 27 -20.71 -2.19 -1.92
C ARG A 27 -20.13 -1.29 -3.01
N THR A 28 -19.42 -0.23 -2.62
CA THR A 28 -18.76 0.68 -3.57
C THR A 28 -17.60 -0.02 -4.27
N LEU A 29 -16.76 -0.75 -3.53
CA LEU A 29 -15.68 -1.56 -4.12
C LEU A 29 -16.23 -2.66 -5.04
N GLN A 30 -17.33 -3.32 -4.65
CA GLN A 30 -18.00 -4.31 -5.50
C GLN A 30 -18.53 -3.70 -6.81
N LYS A 31 -19.17 -2.53 -6.74
CA LYS A 31 -19.61 -1.80 -7.94
C LYS A 31 -18.44 -1.41 -8.84
N LEU A 32 -17.32 -1.00 -8.25
CA LEU A 32 -16.10 -0.70 -9.00
C LEU A 32 -15.59 -1.94 -9.74
N GLY A 33 -15.60 -3.12 -9.10
CA GLY A 33 -15.25 -4.38 -9.76
C GLY A 33 -16.20 -4.76 -10.90
N MET A 34 -17.50 -4.53 -10.75
CA MET A 34 -18.46 -4.74 -11.86
C MET A 34 -18.18 -3.82 -13.05
N LEU A 35 -17.77 -2.56 -12.81
CA LEU A 35 -17.38 -1.64 -13.88
C LEU A 35 -16.07 -2.06 -14.55
N ALA A 36 -15.14 -2.62 -13.79
CA ALA A 36 -13.86 -3.10 -14.31
C ALA A 36 -14.01 -4.21 -15.36
N ARG A 37 -15.09 -5.01 -15.32
CA ARG A 37 -15.40 -5.98 -16.39
C ARG A 37 -15.49 -5.37 -17.79
N ARG A 38 -15.83 -4.09 -17.92
CA ARG A 38 -15.88 -3.42 -19.24
C ARG A 38 -14.59 -2.68 -19.57
N ARG A 39 -13.87 -2.18 -18.54
CA ARG A 39 -12.72 -1.29 -18.69
C ARG A 39 -11.66 -1.53 -17.61
N ALA A 40 -11.16 -2.77 -17.52
CA ALA A 40 -10.26 -3.20 -16.45
C ALA A 40 -9.01 -2.32 -16.36
N ARG A 41 -8.38 -2.05 -17.51
CA ARG A 41 -7.22 -1.17 -17.62
C ARG A 41 -7.43 0.19 -16.98
N VAL A 42 -8.49 0.89 -17.39
CA VAL A 42 -8.79 2.24 -16.91
C VAL A 42 -9.04 2.25 -15.40
N ILE A 43 -9.76 1.25 -14.88
CA ILE A 43 -10.07 1.18 -13.44
C ILE A 43 -8.81 0.87 -12.62
N ILE A 44 -7.98 -0.07 -13.06
CA ILE A 44 -6.72 -0.41 -12.37
C ILE A 44 -5.76 0.78 -12.39
N GLU A 45 -5.56 1.41 -13.56
CA GLU A 45 -4.73 2.60 -13.69
C GLU A 45 -5.25 3.75 -12.80
N LEU A 46 -6.57 3.99 -12.78
CA LEU A 46 -7.19 4.99 -11.91
C LEU A 46 -6.89 4.75 -10.43
N LEU A 47 -6.97 3.50 -9.96
CA LEU A 47 -6.68 3.15 -8.57
C LEU A 47 -5.20 3.39 -8.22
N LEU A 48 -4.29 3.05 -9.14
CA LEU A 48 -2.86 3.28 -8.95
C LEU A 48 -2.52 4.78 -8.94
N VAL A 49 -3.10 5.55 -9.86
CA VAL A 49 -2.97 7.02 -9.91
C VAL A 49 -3.55 7.67 -8.65
N TRP A 50 -4.71 7.22 -8.19
CA TRP A 50 -5.32 7.71 -6.95
C TRP A 50 -4.39 7.52 -5.74
N ARG A 51 -3.73 6.35 -5.62
CA ARG A 51 -2.76 6.12 -4.55
C ARG A 51 -1.59 7.11 -4.63
N LYS A 52 -1.03 7.30 -5.82
CA LYS A 52 0.09 8.24 -6.01
C LYS A 52 -0.31 9.66 -5.62
N ALA A 53 -1.44 10.16 -6.15
CA ALA A 53 -1.96 11.48 -5.80
C ALA A 53 -2.21 11.63 -4.29
N THR A 54 -2.72 10.59 -3.62
CA THR A 54 -2.96 10.62 -2.17
C THR A 54 -1.66 10.77 -1.36
N ILE A 55 -0.56 10.20 -1.85
CA ILE A 55 0.76 10.34 -1.22
C ILE A 55 1.35 11.72 -1.53
N ASP A 56 1.25 12.19 -2.77
CA ASP A 56 1.81 13.49 -3.18
C ASP A 56 1.09 14.66 -2.49
N SER A 57 -0.23 14.59 -2.30
CA SER A 57 -1.00 15.60 -1.54
C SER A 57 -0.64 15.66 -0.04
N THR A 58 0.21 14.78 0.49
CA THR A 58 0.65 14.85 1.89
C THR A 58 1.51 16.06 2.20
N ASP A 59 2.19 16.62 1.20
CA ASP A 59 3.03 17.81 1.37
C ASP A 59 2.20 19.11 1.47
N GLU A 60 0.93 19.08 1.09
CA GLU A 60 0.07 20.28 0.98
C GLU A 60 -1.03 20.41 2.04
N PHE A 61 -1.30 19.38 2.86
CA PHE A 61 -2.32 19.49 3.93
C PHE A 61 -1.71 20.13 5.18
N PRO A 62 -1.95 21.42 5.48
CA PRO A 62 -1.55 22.00 6.74
C PRO A 62 -2.49 21.39 7.78
N LEU A 63 -1.93 20.66 8.74
CA LEU A 63 -2.67 20.38 9.97
C LEU A 63 -3.05 21.74 10.55
N ASP A 64 -4.35 22.02 10.57
CA ASP A 64 -4.92 23.31 10.94
C ASP A 64 -4.24 23.84 12.21
N GLY A 65 -3.75 25.08 12.15
CA GLY A 65 -2.84 25.71 13.11
C GLY A 65 -3.38 25.84 14.54
N SER A 66 -4.57 25.30 14.81
CA SER A 66 -5.23 25.25 16.11
C SER A 66 -4.45 24.43 17.15
N LEU A 67 -3.86 23.29 16.76
CA LEU A 67 -2.99 22.50 17.66
C LEU A 67 -1.64 23.19 17.89
N ALA A 68 -1.08 23.86 16.89
CA ALA A 68 0.18 24.60 17.02
C ALA A 68 0.02 25.87 17.88
N SER A 69 -1.14 26.53 17.81
CA SER A 69 -1.42 27.75 18.58
C SER A 69 -1.64 27.49 20.08
N ALA A 70 -2.09 26.30 20.46
CA ALA A 70 -2.25 25.93 21.87
C ALA A 70 -0.91 25.77 22.61
N TYR A 71 0.18 25.46 21.89
CA TYR A 71 1.51 25.24 22.46
C TYR A 71 2.47 26.42 22.34
N SER A 72 2.13 27.46 21.56
CA SER A 72 2.99 28.64 21.35
C SER A 72 2.79 29.76 22.38
N ALA A 73 1.92 29.58 23.37
CA ALA A 73 1.74 30.52 24.48
C ALA A 73 2.86 30.46 25.56
N GLY A 74 3.83 29.54 25.44
CA GLY A 74 4.97 29.42 26.36
C GLY A 74 6.29 29.82 25.68
N LYS A 75 6.85 30.96 26.08
CA LYS A 75 8.14 31.50 25.59
C LYS A 75 9.33 30.55 25.81
N GLN A 76 10.22 30.54 24.80
CA GLN A 76 11.64 30.12 24.79
C GLN A 76 11.97 28.63 25.00
N ALA A 77 12.52 27.99 23.95
CA ALA A 77 13.77 27.21 24.01
C ALA A 77 14.24 26.77 22.61
N MET A 78 15.55 26.88 22.43
CA MET A 78 16.35 26.45 21.28
C MET A 78 16.29 24.91 21.08
N SER A 79 16.43 24.45 19.82
CA SER A 79 16.83 23.08 19.43
C SER A 79 15.95 21.89 19.88
N MET A 80 14.83 21.67 19.20
CA MET A 80 14.23 20.32 19.02
C MET A 80 13.72 20.24 17.58
N PRO A 81 13.84 19.09 16.86
CA PRO A 81 13.00 18.86 15.69
C PRO A 81 11.57 19.04 16.18
N SER A 82 10.91 20.09 15.66
CA SER A 82 9.62 20.54 16.19
C SER A 82 8.70 19.35 16.36
N LEU A 83 8.00 19.23 17.50
CA LEU A 83 6.97 18.20 17.70
C LEU A 83 5.97 18.16 16.53
N THR A 84 5.81 19.29 15.83
CA THR A 84 5.05 19.38 14.59
C THR A 84 5.66 18.57 13.44
N SER A 85 6.98 18.63 13.23
CA SER A 85 7.68 17.86 12.19
C SER A 85 7.55 16.36 12.40
N ARG A 86 7.68 15.88 13.66
CA ARG A 86 7.42 14.47 14.01
C ARG A 86 5.95 14.09 13.86
N ALA A 87 5.02 14.98 14.20
CA ALA A 87 3.60 14.73 13.98
C ALA A 87 3.24 14.63 12.48
N HIS A 88 3.85 15.46 11.63
CA HIS A 88 3.69 15.41 10.18
C HIS A 88 4.24 14.11 9.59
N SER A 89 5.42 13.64 10.02
CA SER A 89 5.97 12.36 9.54
C SER A 89 5.08 11.19 9.92
N ILE A 90 4.60 11.14 11.16
CA ILE A 90 3.68 10.09 11.62
C ILE A 90 2.35 10.14 10.85
N ALA A 91 1.79 11.33 10.62
CA ALA A 91 0.56 11.48 9.86
C ALA A 91 0.73 11.04 8.39
N ARG A 92 1.88 11.35 7.78
CA ARG A 92 2.24 10.91 6.43
C ARG A 92 2.34 9.39 6.37
N ASP A 93 3.04 8.77 7.32
CA ASP A 93 3.20 7.31 7.40
C ASP A 93 1.84 6.61 7.56
N ARG A 94 1.00 7.10 8.47
CA ARG A 94 -0.36 6.56 8.68
C ARG A 94 -1.23 6.69 7.45
N ARG A 95 -1.15 7.83 6.73
CA ARG A 95 -1.88 8.02 5.46
C ARG A 95 -1.36 7.07 4.38
N SER A 96 -0.05 6.83 4.30
CA SER A 96 0.56 5.87 3.37
C SER A 96 0.06 4.44 3.65
N LEU A 97 0.02 4.01 4.92
CA LEU A 97 -0.52 2.70 5.30
C LEU A 97 -2.00 2.56 4.95
N ALA A 98 -2.82 3.57 5.29
CA ALA A 98 -4.25 3.56 4.99
C ALA A 98 -4.53 3.55 3.48
N SER A 99 -3.78 4.32 2.68
CA SER A 99 -3.97 4.37 1.22
C SER A 99 -3.60 3.06 0.54
N VAL A 100 -2.52 2.40 0.98
CA VAL A 100 -2.15 1.06 0.51
C VAL A 100 -3.23 0.06 0.88
N TYR A 101 -3.71 0.07 2.13
CA TYR A 101 -4.76 -0.85 2.57
C TYR A 101 -6.02 -0.73 1.70
N ILE A 102 -6.48 0.51 1.48
CA ILE A 102 -7.64 0.81 0.63
C ILE A 102 -7.38 0.36 -0.81
N LEU A 103 -6.19 0.65 -1.37
CA LEU A 103 -5.82 0.23 -2.71
C LEU A 103 -5.88 -1.29 -2.85
N CYS A 104 -5.26 -2.05 -1.95
CA CYS A 104 -5.26 -3.51 -2.00
C CYS A 104 -6.68 -4.07 -1.92
N ARG A 105 -7.53 -3.51 -1.05
CA ARG A 105 -8.95 -3.89 -0.97
C ARG A 105 -9.73 -3.62 -2.24
N ALA A 106 -9.50 -2.47 -2.87
CA ALA A 106 -10.10 -2.14 -4.15
C ALA A 106 -9.61 -3.07 -5.26
N LEU A 107 -8.31 -3.36 -5.32
CA LEU A 107 -7.72 -4.26 -6.30
C LEU A 107 -8.22 -5.71 -6.15
N VAL A 108 -8.34 -6.23 -4.92
CA VAL A 108 -8.92 -7.56 -4.67
C VAL A 108 -10.37 -7.61 -5.18
N ALA A 109 -11.17 -6.60 -4.86
CA ALA A 109 -12.56 -6.52 -5.32
C ALA A 109 -12.68 -6.36 -6.85
N VAL A 110 -11.74 -5.64 -7.47
CA VAL A 110 -11.71 -5.44 -8.93
C VAL A 110 -11.25 -6.71 -9.64
N VAL A 111 -10.08 -7.24 -9.31
CA VAL A 111 -9.48 -8.42 -9.95
C VAL A 111 -10.36 -9.65 -9.73
N GLY A 112 -10.98 -9.80 -8.56
CA GLY A 112 -11.91 -10.89 -8.28
C GLY A 112 -13.19 -10.88 -9.12
N GLN A 113 -13.42 -9.85 -9.95
CA GLN A 113 -14.54 -9.77 -10.90
C GLN A 113 -14.09 -9.90 -12.36
N LEU A 114 -12.78 -9.99 -12.62
CA LEU A 114 -12.21 -10.11 -13.94
C LEU A 114 -12.10 -11.57 -14.38
N GLU A 115 -12.20 -11.77 -15.69
CA GLU A 115 -11.91 -13.04 -16.37
C GLU A 115 -10.58 -12.91 -17.11
N SER A 116 -9.99 -14.04 -17.56
CA SER A 116 -8.66 -14.08 -18.21
C SER A 116 -8.51 -13.07 -19.35
N THR A 117 -9.55 -12.87 -20.17
CA THR A 117 -9.57 -11.91 -21.30
C THR A 117 -9.36 -10.45 -20.89
N HIS A 118 -9.68 -10.09 -19.65
CA HIS A 118 -9.58 -8.71 -19.16
C HIS A 118 -8.16 -8.37 -18.65
N LEU A 119 -7.34 -9.38 -18.37
CA LEU A 119 -5.98 -9.24 -17.86
C LEU A 119 -4.94 -9.78 -18.85
N GLU A 120 -5.28 -9.93 -20.13
CA GLU A 120 -4.32 -10.27 -21.18
C GLU A 120 -3.39 -9.09 -21.53
N GLY A 121 -2.16 -9.42 -21.96
CA GLY A 121 -1.13 -8.47 -22.37
C GLY A 121 -0.50 -7.67 -21.23
N ASP A 122 0.09 -6.53 -21.59
CA ASP A 122 0.97 -5.71 -20.73
C ASP A 122 0.36 -5.31 -19.39
N LEU A 123 -0.95 -5.12 -19.31
CA LEU A 123 -1.62 -4.75 -18.06
C LEU A 123 -1.50 -5.86 -17.03
N GLY A 124 -1.77 -7.11 -17.45
CA GLY A 124 -1.62 -8.29 -16.60
C GLY A 124 -0.18 -8.43 -16.15
N ASP A 125 0.77 -8.33 -17.08
CA ASP A 125 2.20 -8.50 -16.78
C ASP A 125 2.72 -7.46 -15.77
N ARG A 126 2.29 -6.20 -15.91
CA ARG A 126 2.61 -5.11 -14.98
C ARG A 126 1.99 -5.32 -13.61
N LEU A 127 0.72 -5.74 -13.56
CA LEU A 127 0.02 -5.99 -12.29
C LEU A 127 0.66 -7.17 -11.54
N GLU A 128 0.94 -8.26 -12.25
CA GLU A 128 1.66 -9.41 -11.72
C GLU A 128 3.03 -8.99 -11.18
N GLU A 129 3.79 -8.18 -11.93
CA GLU A 129 5.11 -7.74 -11.48
C GLU A 129 5.03 -6.89 -10.23
N LEU A 130 4.09 -5.94 -10.20
CA LEU A 130 3.88 -5.06 -9.06
C LEU A 130 3.55 -5.87 -7.80
N VAL A 131 2.55 -6.75 -7.88
CA VAL A 131 2.08 -7.51 -6.72
C VAL A 131 3.10 -8.57 -6.29
N PHE A 132 3.73 -9.25 -7.24
CA PHE A 132 4.76 -10.25 -6.96
C PHE A 132 5.99 -9.63 -6.29
N ARG A 133 6.43 -8.45 -6.77
CA ARG A 133 7.54 -7.71 -6.17
C ARG A 133 7.28 -7.39 -4.71
N GLN A 134 6.07 -6.93 -4.38
CA GLN A 134 5.69 -6.66 -3.00
C GLN A 134 5.83 -7.91 -2.13
N VAL A 135 5.30 -9.06 -2.56
CA VAL A 135 5.40 -10.29 -1.77
C VAL A 135 6.82 -10.81 -1.65
N ARG A 136 7.66 -10.65 -2.68
CA ARG A 136 9.06 -11.07 -2.67
C ARG A 136 9.93 -10.22 -1.73
N GLU A 137 9.76 -8.90 -1.78
CA GLU A 137 10.68 -7.94 -1.14
C GLU A 137 10.31 -7.62 0.31
N VAL A 138 9.20 -8.19 0.81
CA VAL A 138 8.77 -7.99 2.19
C VAL A 138 9.85 -8.38 3.20
N ASN A 139 10.20 -7.41 4.04
CA ASN A 139 11.11 -7.62 5.16
C ASN A 139 10.34 -8.20 6.36
N PRO A 140 10.66 -9.44 6.80
CA PRO A 140 9.93 -10.10 7.89
C PRO A 140 10.06 -9.35 9.23
N ALA A 141 11.12 -8.57 9.44
CA ALA A 141 11.26 -7.74 10.63
C ALA A 141 10.22 -6.60 10.66
N ASN A 142 9.87 -6.04 9.50
CA ASN A 142 8.88 -4.96 9.39
C ASN A 142 7.46 -5.47 9.60
N LEU A 143 7.13 -6.68 9.10
CA LEU A 143 5.86 -7.33 9.41
C LEU A 143 5.71 -7.54 10.92
N ARG A 144 6.78 -7.96 11.60
CA ARG A 144 6.72 -8.22 13.04
C ARG A 144 6.38 -6.98 13.87
N ARG A 145 6.76 -5.79 13.40
CA ARG A 145 6.66 -4.52 14.12
C ARG A 145 5.30 -3.84 14.07
N SER A 146 4.49 -4.05 13.02
CA SER A 146 3.20 -3.35 12.85
C SER A 146 2.13 -4.31 12.34
N GLN A 147 1.01 -4.39 13.05
CA GLN A 147 -0.12 -5.24 12.67
C GLN A 147 -0.67 -4.83 11.29
N ASN A 148 -0.81 -3.53 11.04
CA ASN A 148 -1.24 -2.99 9.75
C ASN A 148 -0.39 -3.49 8.58
N ARG A 149 0.93 -3.62 8.77
CA ARG A 149 1.82 -4.13 7.72
C ARG A 149 1.58 -5.61 7.44
N ARG A 150 1.18 -6.39 8.46
CA ARG A 150 0.76 -7.79 8.27
C ARG A 150 -0.57 -7.86 7.53
N ASP A 151 -1.56 -7.08 7.94
CA ASP A 151 -2.87 -7.08 7.29
C ASP A 151 -2.77 -6.65 5.82
N ILE A 152 -1.97 -5.63 5.52
CA ILE A 152 -1.67 -5.21 4.14
C ILE A 152 -0.98 -6.33 3.37
N GLN A 153 -0.07 -7.06 4.00
CA GLN A 153 0.61 -8.19 3.37
C GLN A 153 -0.36 -9.32 3.07
N ASP A 154 -1.26 -9.64 3.99
CA ASP A 154 -2.29 -10.65 3.80
C ASP A 154 -3.22 -10.27 2.62
N LEU A 155 -3.55 -8.99 2.47
CA LEU A 155 -4.29 -8.48 1.30
C LEU A 155 -3.51 -8.61 -0.01
N TYR A 156 -2.18 -8.41 -0.01
CA TYR A 156 -1.35 -8.66 -1.19
C TYR A 156 -1.32 -10.15 -1.55
N VAL A 157 -1.25 -11.04 -0.56
CA VAL A 157 -1.32 -12.49 -0.79
C VAL A 157 -2.69 -12.88 -1.35
N GLU A 158 -3.79 -12.33 -0.82
CA GLU A 158 -5.13 -12.53 -1.36
C GLU A 158 -5.22 -12.03 -2.82
N LEU A 159 -4.65 -10.86 -3.12
CA LEU A 159 -4.61 -10.32 -4.47
C LEU A 159 -3.83 -11.22 -5.44
N ILE A 160 -2.67 -11.76 -5.03
CA ILE A 160 -1.95 -12.76 -5.82
C ILE A 160 -2.84 -13.96 -6.13
N GLY A 161 -3.56 -14.46 -5.13
CA GLY A 161 -4.50 -15.57 -5.32
C GLY A 161 -5.57 -15.23 -6.37
N LYS A 162 -6.11 -14.01 -6.34
CA LYS A 162 -7.07 -13.55 -7.36
C LYS A 162 -6.47 -13.41 -8.74
N ILE A 163 -5.21 -12.99 -8.86
CA ILE A 163 -4.53 -12.93 -10.16
C ILE A 163 -4.21 -14.34 -10.66
N SER A 164 -3.83 -15.28 -9.78
CA SER A 164 -3.50 -16.65 -10.19
C SER A 164 -4.73 -17.46 -10.61
N GLU A 165 -5.94 -17.13 -10.12
CA GLU A 165 -7.20 -17.71 -10.62
C GLU A 165 -7.40 -17.48 -12.13
N VAL A 166 -6.88 -16.35 -12.68
CA VAL A 166 -7.05 -15.97 -14.09
C VAL A 166 -5.78 -16.14 -14.93
N ARG A 167 -4.59 -16.03 -14.33
CA ARG A 167 -3.27 -16.08 -14.98
C ARG A 167 -2.31 -17.03 -14.26
N PHE A 168 -2.77 -18.24 -13.99
CA PHE A 168 -2.03 -19.25 -13.23
C PHE A 168 -0.63 -19.55 -13.78
N ALA A 169 -0.50 -19.76 -15.10
CA ALA A 169 0.77 -20.15 -15.72
C ALA A 169 1.85 -19.09 -15.50
N SER A 170 1.59 -17.84 -15.89
CA SER A 170 2.53 -16.72 -15.71
C SER A 170 2.94 -16.53 -14.24
N MET A 171 1.97 -16.57 -13.32
CA MET A 171 2.26 -16.41 -11.90
C MET A 171 3.08 -17.59 -11.35
N SER A 172 2.75 -18.82 -11.73
CA SER A 172 3.48 -20.03 -11.29
C SER A 172 4.90 -20.05 -11.81
N ASP A 173 5.13 -19.66 -13.06
CA ASP A 173 6.47 -19.58 -13.65
C ASP A 173 7.33 -18.54 -12.90
N ARG A 174 6.75 -17.40 -12.51
CA ARG A 174 7.43 -16.40 -11.67
C ARG A 174 7.79 -16.95 -10.29
N PHE A 175 6.89 -17.71 -9.66
CA PHE A 175 7.18 -18.37 -8.38
C PHE A 175 8.28 -19.43 -8.51
N ILE A 176 8.21 -20.28 -9.54
CA ILE A 176 9.21 -21.32 -9.80
C ILE A 176 10.56 -20.69 -10.07
N ALA A 177 10.64 -19.69 -10.96
CA ALA A 177 11.89 -18.99 -11.27
C ALA A 177 12.52 -18.34 -10.03
N GLU A 178 11.70 -17.81 -9.11
CA GLU A 178 12.19 -17.24 -7.85
C GLU A 178 12.64 -18.33 -6.87
N LEU A 179 11.99 -19.49 -6.83
CA LEU A 179 12.40 -20.64 -6.00
C LEU A 179 13.70 -21.28 -6.52
N GLU A 180 13.84 -21.42 -7.84
CA GLU A 180 15.05 -21.97 -8.48
C GLU A 180 16.26 -21.05 -8.34
N ARG A 181 16.03 -19.76 -8.10
CA ARG A 181 17.10 -18.77 -7.88
C ARG A 181 17.83 -18.96 -6.54
N ASP A 182 17.24 -19.70 -5.59
CA ASP A 182 17.78 -19.83 -4.23
C ASP A 182 17.83 -21.31 -3.76
N PRO A 183 18.61 -22.19 -4.41
CA PRO A 183 18.71 -23.60 -4.01
C PRO A 183 19.47 -23.82 -2.68
N ASP A 184 20.19 -22.80 -2.17
CA ASP A 184 21.12 -22.94 -1.02
C ASP A 184 20.81 -22.03 0.20
N GLY A 185 19.65 -21.37 0.24
CA GLY A 185 19.12 -20.77 1.48
C GLY A 185 19.95 -19.65 2.12
N GLN A 186 20.77 -18.92 1.37
CA GLN A 186 21.59 -17.82 1.89
C GLN A 186 20.82 -16.49 1.85
N ARG A 187 19.79 -16.42 2.70
CA ARG A 187 18.88 -15.26 2.84
C ARG A 187 19.36 -14.23 3.86
N GLY A 188 20.67 -14.00 3.95
CA GLY A 188 21.27 -13.01 4.85
C GLY A 188 22.33 -12.21 4.12
N GLU A 189 22.00 -11.01 3.64
CA GLU A 189 22.88 -9.81 3.67
C GLU A 189 22.29 -8.62 2.89
N ARG A 190 21.40 -8.83 1.91
CA ARG A 190 20.97 -7.75 0.99
C ARG A 190 19.61 -7.11 1.33
N ARG A 191 19.37 -6.71 2.59
CA ARG A 191 18.04 -6.21 3.04
C ARG A 191 18.03 -4.86 3.76
N ALA A 192 19.11 -4.09 3.74
CA ALA A 192 19.19 -2.83 4.50
C ALA A 192 18.55 -1.61 3.80
N ASP A 193 18.43 -1.58 2.47
CA ASP A 193 18.13 -0.30 1.76
C ASP A 193 16.71 -0.21 1.15
N CYS A 194 15.83 -1.19 1.39
CA CYS A 194 14.62 -1.36 0.57
C CYS A 194 13.37 -0.57 1.01
N HIS A 195 13.43 0.23 2.09
CA HIS A 195 12.22 0.95 2.55
C HIS A 195 11.82 2.08 1.59
N SER A 196 12.79 2.78 1.01
CA SER A 196 12.57 3.83 0.01
C SER A 196 12.17 3.26 -1.36
N ALA A 197 12.73 2.10 -1.73
CA ALA A 197 12.52 1.48 -3.03
C ALA A 197 11.05 1.04 -3.29
N ALA A 198 10.33 0.60 -2.26
CA ALA A 198 8.95 0.13 -2.40
C ALA A 198 7.93 1.27 -2.60
N GLU A 199 8.17 2.46 -2.04
CA GLU A 199 7.39 3.66 -2.35
C GLU A 199 7.72 4.19 -3.76
N HIS A 200 9.01 4.17 -4.12
CA HIS A 200 9.49 4.56 -5.45
C HIS A 200 8.94 3.68 -6.59
N ALA A 201 8.82 2.36 -6.40
CA ALA A 201 8.34 1.45 -7.45
C ALA A 201 6.87 1.65 -7.85
N VAL A 202 6.03 2.19 -6.95
CA VAL A 202 4.65 2.56 -7.28
C VAL A 202 4.59 3.96 -7.92
N ILE A 203 5.54 4.84 -7.62
CA ILE A 203 5.69 6.17 -8.22
C ILE A 203 6.18 6.08 -9.67
N GLU A 204 7.09 5.13 -9.97
CA GLU A 204 7.73 4.92 -11.28
C GLU A 204 6.75 4.40 -12.34
N ILE A 205 5.77 3.57 -11.95
CA ILE A 205 4.76 3.00 -12.87
C ILE A 205 3.68 4.02 -13.25
N ALA A 206 3.47 5.06 -12.45
CA ALA A 206 2.65 6.20 -12.82
C ALA A 206 3.37 7.20 -13.73
N GLY A 207 4.55 6.84 -14.25
CA GLY A 207 5.11 7.42 -15.46
C GLY A 207 4.23 7.07 -16.65
N VAL A 208 3.18 7.87 -16.84
CA VAL A 208 2.58 8.09 -18.16
C VAL A 208 3.76 8.48 -19.06
N SER A 209 4.07 7.59 -20.01
CA SER A 209 4.95 7.96 -21.12
C SER A 209 4.34 9.17 -21.83
N ASP A 210 5.14 10.22 -22.00
CA ASP A 210 4.91 11.20 -23.08
C ASP A 210 4.71 10.47 -24.42
#